data_AF-A0A086CHG6-F1
#
_entry.id   AF-A0A086CHG6-F1
#
_cell.length_a   1.000
_cell.length_b   1.000
_cell.length_c   1.000
_cell.angle_alpha   90.00
_cell.angle_beta   90.00
_cell.angle_gamma   90.00
#
_symmetry.space_group_name_H-M   'P 1'
#
loop_
_entity.id
_entity.type
_entity.pdbx_description
1 polymer ?
#
loop_
_entity_poly.entity_id
_entity_poly.type
_entity_poly.pdbx_seq_one_letter_code
_entity_poly.pdbx_strand_id
1 'polypeptide(L)'
;MKEITYSPSYTIVITYECFNYCTYCNFRVNSKLDSRSRIRKINFLLEKIQNKSISEILILSGEIHPQSPVRKIWLQDIYHLCRLALSMNFLPHINVGLLTYTEMKILKTVSISMGLMVEQLTPILLNTVHYSAPSKIPYLRLQHLSWAGKLQVPFTTGVLLYIGEKEENSWDTLKEIALIHQKWNHIQEIILQPYSSNIKQKSNISISNQYQLVKLISKARNILPVSIKLQLPPNLIQDSNYLLRCLKAGIQDFGGISPKDEINPSYFHLSKEKLSKILKYGKWKLRVRLPIYPNYDKYLSQSLQTVVNFWQRNKRID
;
A
#
# COMPACT_ATOMS: atom_id res chain seq x y z
N MET A 1 23.29 2.49 -14.58
CA MET A 1 21.93 3.08 -14.59
C MET A 1 21.32 2.84 -13.21
N LYS A 2 20.66 3.82 -12.57
CA LYS A 2 20.05 3.58 -11.24
C LYS A 2 18.77 2.74 -11.39
N GLU A 3 18.38 1.98 -10.36
CA GLU A 3 17.17 1.13 -10.40
C GLU A 3 16.03 1.73 -9.58
N ILE A 4 14.81 1.58 -10.09
CA ILE A 4 13.55 1.86 -9.39
C ILE A 4 12.67 0.60 -9.50
N THR A 5 12.08 0.15 -8.39
CA THR A 5 11.31 -1.10 -8.36
C THR A 5 9.80 -0.88 -8.36
N TYR A 6 9.04 -1.88 -8.80
CA TYR A 6 7.59 -1.96 -8.65
C TYR A 6 7.14 -3.42 -8.56
N SER A 7 5.97 -3.68 -7.99
CA SER A 7 5.35 -5.02 -8.02
C SER A 7 4.21 -5.09 -9.05
N PRO A 8 4.16 -6.11 -9.92
CA PRO A 8 3.02 -6.34 -10.80
C PRO A 8 1.86 -6.87 -9.96
N SER A 9 0.87 -6.01 -9.77
CA SER A 9 -0.20 -6.24 -8.80
C SER A 9 -1.56 -6.25 -9.46
N TYR A 10 -2.52 -6.92 -8.82
CA TYR A 10 -3.92 -6.80 -9.15
C TYR A 10 -4.72 -6.67 -7.87
N THR A 11 -5.58 -5.65 -7.80
CA THR A 11 -6.37 -5.37 -6.61
C THR A 11 -7.71 -6.08 -6.67
N ILE A 12 -8.06 -6.78 -5.58
CA ILE A 12 -9.40 -7.30 -5.34
C ILE A 12 -9.99 -6.61 -4.11
N VAL A 13 -11.27 -6.26 -4.17
CA VAL A 13 -11.94 -5.50 -3.11
C VAL A 13 -12.99 -6.34 -2.41
N ILE A 14 -12.82 -6.60 -1.12
CA ILE A 14 -13.76 -7.39 -0.30
C ILE A 14 -15.08 -6.65 -0.08
N THR A 15 -14.98 -5.40 0.36
CA THR A 15 -16.12 -4.49 0.50
C THR A 15 -15.65 -3.05 0.32
N TYR A 16 -16.55 -2.20 -0.18
CA TYR A 16 -16.37 -0.74 -0.22
C TYR A 16 -17.06 -0.07 0.98
N GLU A 17 -17.77 -0.85 1.80
CA GLU A 17 -18.34 -0.37 3.07
C GLU A 17 -17.20 -0.10 4.05
N CYS A 18 -17.26 1.07 4.69
CA CYS A 18 -16.30 1.47 5.71
C CYS A 18 -17.05 2.25 6.78
N PHE A 19 -16.85 1.90 8.05
CA PHE A 19 -17.46 2.66 9.16
C PHE A 19 -16.74 4.00 9.41
N ASN A 20 -15.58 4.23 8.77
CA ASN A 20 -14.89 5.50 8.79
C ASN A 20 -15.29 6.39 7.61
N TYR A 21 -15.43 7.69 7.89
CA TYR A 21 -15.77 8.73 6.91
C TYR A 21 -14.62 9.72 6.82
N CYS A 22 -13.54 9.32 6.15
CA CYS A 22 -12.43 10.22 5.85
C CYS A 22 -12.81 11.11 4.67
N THR A 23 -12.77 12.44 4.81
CA THR A 23 -13.28 13.37 3.78
C THR A 23 -12.46 13.37 2.48
N TYR A 24 -11.21 12.90 2.54
CA TYR A 24 -10.35 12.73 1.36
C TYR A 24 -10.53 11.39 0.63
N CYS A 25 -11.33 10.46 1.18
CA CYS A 25 -11.38 9.08 0.71
C CYS A 25 -12.48 8.88 -0.34
N ASN A 26 -12.08 8.54 -1.56
CA ASN A 26 -13.00 8.20 -2.66
C ASN A 26 -13.36 6.71 -2.74
N PHE A 27 -12.76 5.88 -1.89
CA PHE A 27 -12.94 4.43 -1.92
C PHE A 27 -14.27 4.00 -1.27
N ARG A 28 -14.74 4.72 -0.25
CA ARG A 28 -15.97 4.37 0.46
C ARG A 28 -17.19 4.57 -0.43
N VAL A 29 -18.01 3.53 -0.56
CA VAL A 29 -19.30 3.60 -1.27
C VAL A 29 -20.42 3.17 -0.33
N ASN A 30 -21.50 3.94 -0.29
CA ASN A 30 -22.74 3.57 0.40
C ASN A 30 -23.54 2.59 -0.47
N SER A 31 -23.08 1.35 -0.60
CA SER A 31 -23.86 0.29 -1.24
C SER A 31 -23.72 -1.03 -0.47
N LYS A 32 -24.87 -1.59 -0.08
CA LYS A 32 -24.95 -2.95 0.46
C LYS A 32 -24.73 -3.91 -0.69
N LEU A 33 -23.50 -4.40 -0.82
CA LEU A 33 -23.14 -5.34 -1.87
C LEU A 33 -23.26 -6.78 -1.34
N ASP A 34 -23.91 -7.65 -2.11
CA ASP A 34 -23.97 -9.08 -1.82
C ASP A 34 -22.57 -9.72 -1.86
N SER A 35 -22.11 -10.23 -0.71
CA SER A 35 -20.78 -10.83 -0.54
C SER A 35 -20.62 -12.12 -1.36
N ARG A 36 -21.66 -12.95 -1.49
CA ARG A 36 -21.56 -14.25 -2.17
C ARG A 36 -21.35 -14.11 -3.67
N SER A 37 -22.11 -13.23 -4.31
CA SER A 37 -21.91 -12.88 -5.72
C SER A 37 -20.48 -12.36 -5.97
N ARG A 38 -19.92 -11.61 -5.02
CA ARG A 38 -18.59 -11.05 -5.13
C ARG A 38 -17.48 -12.10 -5.07
N ILE A 39 -17.50 -13.01 -4.10
CA ILE A 39 -16.47 -14.06 -4.01
C ILE A 39 -16.42 -14.88 -5.29
N ARG A 40 -17.57 -15.27 -5.84
CA ARG A 40 -17.63 -15.98 -7.15
C ARG A 40 -17.01 -15.16 -8.29
N LYS A 41 -17.30 -13.85 -8.36
CA LYS A 41 -16.71 -12.96 -9.36
C LYS A 41 -15.19 -12.84 -9.20
N ILE A 42 -14.69 -12.77 -7.96
CA ILE A 42 -13.26 -12.71 -7.67
C ILE A 42 -12.57 -14.01 -8.09
N ASN A 43 -13.15 -15.18 -7.80
CA ASN A 43 -12.57 -16.46 -8.22
C ASN A 43 -12.37 -16.51 -9.74
N PHE A 44 -13.42 -16.22 -10.49
CA PHE A 44 -13.38 -16.17 -11.96
C PHE A 44 -12.38 -15.13 -12.48
N LEU A 45 -12.23 -14.01 -11.78
CA LEU A 45 -11.26 -12.99 -12.12
C LEU A 45 -9.81 -13.48 -11.94
N LEU A 46 -9.51 -14.14 -10.81
CA LEU A 46 -8.19 -14.71 -10.52
C LEU A 46 -7.78 -15.76 -11.56
N GLU A 47 -8.70 -16.64 -11.96
CA GLU A 47 -8.49 -17.61 -13.04
C GLU A 47 -8.12 -16.92 -14.36
N LYS A 48 -8.81 -15.83 -14.71
CA LYS A 48 -8.53 -15.06 -15.93
C LYS A 48 -7.17 -14.36 -15.95
N ILE A 49 -6.61 -14.05 -14.79
CA ILE A 49 -5.33 -13.34 -14.69
C ILE A 49 -4.14 -14.24 -14.36
N GLN A 50 -4.36 -15.53 -14.09
CA GLN A 50 -3.33 -16.49 -13.70
C GLN A 50 -2.16 -16.61 -14.70
N ASN A 51 -2.45 -16.46 -15.99
CA ASN A 51 -1.44 -16.55 -17.06
C ASN A 51 -0.81 -15.20 -17.43
N LYS A 52 -1.12 -14.13 -16.69
CA LYS A 52 -0.52 -12.80 -16.89
C LYS A 52 0.70 -12.63 -15.98
N SER A 53 1.56 -11.66 -16.29
CA SER A 53 2.70 -11.27 -15.44
C SER A 53 2.26 -10.48 -14.19
N ILE A 54 1.35 -11.04 -13.41
CA ILE A 54 0.86 -10.51 -12.13
C ILE A 54 1.35 -11.45 -11.04
N SER A 55 2.13 -10.94 -10.09
CA SER A 55 2.60 -11.72 -8.94
C SER A 55 1.82 -11.40 -7.67
N GLU A 56 1.49 -10.13 -7.47
CA GLU A 56 0.82 -9.64 -6.26
C GLU A 56 -0.69 -9.61 -6.44
N ILE A 57 -1.42 -10.12 -5.44
CA ILE A 57 -2.86 -9.85 -5.29
C ILE A 57 -3.03 -8.97 -4.06
N LEU A 58 -3.33 -7.69 -4.30
CA LEU A 58 -3.64 -6.75 -3.25
C LEU A 58 -5.09 -6.96 -2.81
N ILE A 59 -5.28 -7.53 -1.62
CA ILE A 59 -6.58 -7.70 -1.00
C ILE A 59 -6.91 -6.42 -0.24
N LEU A 60 -7.83 -5.66 -0.80
CA LEU A 60 -8.26 -4.38 -0.27
C LEU A 60 -9.66 -4.50 0.34
N SER A 61 -9.92 -3.74 1.39
CA SER A 61 -11.26 -3.66 1.98
C SER A 61 -11.48 -2.31 2.64
N GLY A 62 -12.73 -1.85 2.64
CA GLY A 62 -13.18 -0.88 3.62
C GLY A 62 -13.14 -1.52 5.01
N GLU A 63 -13.05 -0.68 6.04
CA GLU A 63 -12.90 -1.17 7.40
C GLU A 63 -14.27 -1.57 7.96
N ILE A 64 -14.39 -2.82 8.44
CA ILE A 64 -15.58 -3.30 9.15
C ILE A 64 -15.43 -3.05 10.64
N HIS A 65 -16.46 -2.52 11.30
CA HIS A 65 -16.41 -2.21 12.73
C HIS A 65 -16.06 -3.47 13.56
N PRO A 66 -15.18 -3.39 14.58
CA PRO A 66 -14.76 -4.57 15.35
C PRO A 66 -15.91 -5.34 16.02
N GLN A 67 -16.99 -4.64 16.39
CA GLN A 67 -18.21 -5.24 16.98
C GLN A 67 -19.29 -5.58 15.95
N SER A 68 -19.01 -5.43 14.64
CA SER A 68 -20.00 -5.73 13.61
C SER A 68 -20.30 -7.23 13.56
N PRO A 69 -21.58 -7.64 13.43
CA PRO A 69 -21.95 -9.06 13.33
C PRO A 69 -21.33 -9.74 12.12
N VAL A 70 -20.97 -8.98 11.07
CA VAL A 70 -20.34 -9.52 9.86
C VAL A 70 -18.80 -9.58 9.92
N ARG A 71 -18.17 -9.10 11.01
CA ARG A 71 -16.70 -9.05 11.15
C ARG A 71 -16.05 -10.43 10.99
N LYS A 72 -16.67 -11.47 11.57
CA LYS A 72 -16.19 -12.86 11.47
C LYS A 72 -16.22 -13.37 10.03
N ILE A 73 -17.32 -13.12 9.30
CA ILE A 73 -17.49 -13.54 7.90
C ILE A 73 -16.49 -12.78 7.02
N TRP A 74 -16.35 -11.47 7.22
CA TRP A 74 -15.38 -10.64 6.53
C TRP A 74 -13.94 -11.16 6.67
N LEU A 75 -13.52 -11.55 7.88
CA LEU A 75 -12.21 -12.16 8.10
C LEU A 75 -12.06 -13.51 7.38
N GLN A 76 -13.12 -14.34 7.42
CA GLN A 76 -13.14 -15.64 6.72
C GLN A 76 -13.02 -15.47 5.20
N ASP A 77 -13.70 -14.47 4.63
CA ASP A 77 -13.63 -14.16 3.20
C ASP A 77 -12.22 -13.70 2.80
N ILE A 78 -11.58 -12.83 3.59
CA ILE A 78 -10.18 -12.43 3.36
C ILE A 78 -9.27 -13.65 3.39
N TYR A 79 -9.39 -14.48 4.44
CA TYR A 79 -8.57 -15.69 4.58
C TYR A 79 -8.75 -16.65 3.40
N HIS A 80 -10.00 -16.90 2.99
CA HIS A 80 -10.34 -17.76 1.87
C HIS A 80 -9.72 -17.26 0.57
N LEU A 81 -9.84 -15.96 0.28
CA LEU A 81 -9.29 -15.36 -0.94
C LEU A 81 -7.76 -15.34 -0.95
N CYS A 82 -7.11 -15.13 0.19
CA CYS A 82 -5.67 -15.32 0.32
C CYS A 82 -5.25 -16.75 -0.03
N ARG A 83 -5.95 -17.76 0.52
CA ARG A 83 -5.68 -19.17 0.25
C ARG A 83 -5.89 -19.52 -1.23
N LEU A 84 -6.95 -18.99 -1.84
CA LEU A 84 -7.22 -19.17 -3.26
C LEU A 84 -6.11 -18.57 -4.11
N ALA A 85 -5.73 -17.31 -3.85
CA ALA A 85 -4.63 -16.64 -4.54
C ALA A 85 -3.33 -17.46 -4.44
N LEU A 86 -2.97 -17.93 -3.24
CA LEU A 86 -1.81 -18.81 -3.04
C LEU A 86 -1.89 -20.11 -3.84
N SER A 87 -3.06 -20.74 -3.92
CA SER A 87 -3.25 -21.98 -4.70
C SER A 87 -3.03 -21.78 -6.21
N MET A 88 -3.17 -20.54 -6.69
CA MET A 88 -2.90 -20.12 -8.06
C MET A 88 -1.47 -19.56 -8.24
N ASN A 89 -0.62 -19.71 -7.22
CA ASN A 89 0.73 -19.16 -7.10
C ASN A 89 0.80 -17.63 -7.00
N PHE A 90 -0.29 -16.92 -6.77
CA PHE A 90 -0.20 -15.50 -6.46
C PHE A 90 0.32 -15.25 -5.03
N LEU A 91 0.81 -14.04 -4.80
CA LEU A 91 1.36 -13.57 -3.53
C LEU A 91 0.39 -12.55 -2.89
N PRO A 92 -0.39 -12.94 -1.86
CA PRO A 92 -1.41 -12.05 -1.29
C PRO A 92 -0.80 -10.98 -0.38
N HIS A 93 -1.10 -9.71 -0.66
CA HIS A 93 -0.81 -8.55 0.19
C HIS A 93 -2.13 -8.02 0.75
N ILE A 94 -2.26 -7.89 2.07
CA ILE A 94 -3.52 -7.46 2.69
C ILE A 94 -3.47 -5.99 3.11
N ASN A 95 -4.44 -5.17 2.71
CA ASN A 95 -4.66 -3.82 3.24
C ASN A 95 -6.16 -3.63 3.51
N VAL A 96 -6.59 -3.83 4.75
CA VAL A 96 -8.03 -3.97 5.08
C VAL A 96 -8.46 -3.11 6.27
N GLY A 97 -7.66 -2.10 6.60
CA GLY A 97 -7.85 -1.27 7.81
C GLY A 97 -7.34 -1.96 9.08
N LEU A 98 -7.87 -1.57 10.23
CA LEU A 98 -7.49 -2.15 11.52
C LEU A 98 -7.81 -3.64 11.61
N LEU A 99 -6.79 -4.41 12.01
CA LEU A 99 -6.92 -5.77 12.52
C LEU A 99 -6.62 -5.81 14.02
N THR A 100 -7.34 -6.64 14.76
CA THR A 100 -6.90 -7.07 16.09
C THR A 100 -5.63 -7.91 15.98
N TYR A 101 -4.88 -8.04 17.08
CA TYR A 101 -3.69 -8.90 17.12
C TYR A 101 -3.99 -10.34 16.66
N THR A 102 -5.11 -10.91 17.10
CA THR A 102 -5.52 -12.28 16.74
C THR A 102 -5.88 -12.41 15.27
N GLU A 103 -6.63 -11.45 14.71
CA GLU A 103 -6.97 -11.43 13.28
C GLU A 103 -5.72 -11.32 12.40
N MET A 104 -4.78 -10.44 12.77
CA MET A 104 -3.51 -10.31 12.08
C MET A 104 -2.68 -11.60 12.17
N LYS A 105 -2.64 -12.27 13.33
CA LYS A 105 -1.96 -13.55 13.50
C LYS A 105 -2.56 -14.64 12.59
N ILE A 106 -3.88 -14.68 12.43
CA ILE A 106 -4.56 -15.61 11.51
C ILE A 106 -4.15 -15.30 10.07
N LEU A 107 -4.31 -14.05 9.65
CA LEU A 107 -4.06 -13.64 8.27
C LEU A 107 -2.58 -13.76 7.87
N LYS A 108 -1.64 -13.62 8.82
CA LYS A 108 -0.20 -13.84 8.60
C LYS A 108 0.08 -15.21 7.97
N THR A 109 -0.70 -16.22 8.29
CA THR A 109 -0.50 -17.59 7.78
C THR A 109 -0.78 -17.72 6.27
N VAL A 110 -1.43 -16.73 5.66
CA VAL A 110 -1.90 -16.75 4.28
C VAL A 110 -1.54 -15.50 3.47
N SER A 111 -0.78 -14.57 4.03
CA SER A 111 -0.33 -13.34 3.37
C SER A 111 1.18 -13.19 3.45
N ILE A 112 1.80 -12.70 2.37
CA ILE A 112 3.24 -12.43 2.34
C ILE A 112 3.59 -11.05 2.93
N SER A 113 2.64 -10.12 2.92
CA SER A 113 2.78 -8.76 3.45
C SER A 113 1.42 -8.23 3.87
N MET A 114 1.42 -7.25 4.77
CA MET A 114 0.23 -6.47 5.11
C MET A 114 0.53 -4.98 5.05
N GLY A 115 -0.51 -4.18 4.89
CA GLY A 115 -0.40 -2.74 4.70
C GLY A 115 -1.36 -1.96 5.58
N LEU A 116 -0.89 -0.82 6.07
CA LEU A 116 -1.76 0.20 6.68
C LEU A 116 -1.11 1.58 6.65
N MET A 117 -1.81 2.57 6.11
CA MET A 117 -1.40 3.97 6.20
C MET A 117 -1.59 4.47 7.64
N VAL A 118 -0.54 5.08 8.21
CA VAL A 118 -0.66 5.87 9.45
C VAL A 118 -1.36 7.19 9.16
N GLU A 119 -1.25 7.69 7.93
CA GLU A 119 -1.70 9.00 7.47
C GLU A 119 -0.87 10.10 8.13
N GLN A 120 -1.22 10.49 9.36
CA GLN A 120 -0.53 11.48 10.17
C GLN A 120 -0.85 11.22 11.66
N LEU A 121 0.10 11.48 12.56
CA LEU A 121 -0.13 11.35 14.00
C LEU A 121 -0.71 12.59 14.66
N THR A 122 -0.78 13.72 13.94
CA THR A 122 -1.31 14.95 14.52
C THR A 122 -2.81 14.81 14.83
N PRO A 123 -3.24 15.08 16.08
CA PRO A 123 -4.65 14.95 16.47
C PRO A 123 -5.54 16.01 15.82
N ILE A 124 -4.96 17.04 15.18
CA ILE A 124 -5.70 18.08 14.46
C ILE A 124 -6.63 17.47 13.41
N LEU A 125 -6.23 16.36 12.78
CA LEU A 125 -7.05 15.71 11.75
C LEU A 125 -8.35 15.10 12.30
N LEU A 126 -8.38 14.74 13.59
CA LEU A 126 -9.59 14.23 14.26
C LEU A 126 -10.69 15.30 14.37
N ASN A 127 -10.34 16.58 14.20
CA ASN A 127 -11.31 17.67 14.17
C ASN A 127 -11.60 18.16 12.74
N THR A 128 -11.01 17.52 11.72
CA THR A 128 -11.16 17.92 10.31
C THR A 128 -11.46 16.71 9.44
N VAL A 129 -10.49 16.20 8.69
CA VAL A 129 -10.67 15.16 7.68
C VAL A 129 -10.98 13.78 8.26
N HIS A 130 -10.72 13.57 9.56
CA HIS A 130 -11.01 12.34 10.30
C HIS A 130 -12.12 12.51 11.34
N TYR A 131 -12.87 13.61 11.33
CA TYR A 131 -13.93 13.88 12.32
C TYR A 131 -14.93 12.71 12.47
N SER A 132 -15.31 12.10 11.36
CA SER A 132 -16.22 10.94 11.34
C SER A 132 -15.48 9.62 11.05
N ALA A 133 -14.20 9.51 11.42
CA ALA A 133 -13.36 8.34 11.22
C ALA A 133 -12.81 7.80 12.56
N PRO A 134 -13.65 7.13 13.37
CA PRO A 134 -13.30 6.72 14.74
C PRO A 134 -12.10 5.76 14.83
N SER A 135 -11.71 5.08 13.75
CA SER A 135 -10.53 4.22 13.73
C SER A 135 -9.22 4.95 13.38
N LYS A 136 -9.29 6.20 12.91
CA LYS A 136 -8.12 6.99 12.49
C LYS A 136 -7.37 7.64 13.66
N ILE A 137 -7.70 7.28 14.90
CA ILE A 137 -7.00 7.72 16.10
C ILE A 137 -5.52 7.28 16.05
N PRO A 138 -4.54 8.21 16.19
CA PRO A 138 -3.11 7.92 16.05
C PRO A 138 -2.60 6.73 16.86
N TYR A 139 -3.00 6.62 18.13
CA TYR A 139 -2.55 5.52 19.00
C TYR A 139 -2.96 4.15 18.47
N LEU A 140 -4.18 4.00 17.93
CA LEU A 140 -4.63 2.73 17.33
C LEU A 140 -3.81 2.36 16.08
N ARG A 141 -3.33 3.37 15.34
CA ARG A 141 -2.46 3.21 14.16
C ARG A 141 -1.08 2.72 14.54
N LEU A 142 -0.46 3.35 15.54
CA LEU A 142 0.83 2.94 16.07
C LEU A 142 0.79 1.57 16.77
N GLN A 143 -0.30 1.29 17.49
CA GLN A 143 -0.50 -0.01 18.13
C GLN A 143 -0.60 -1.14 17.10
N HIS A 144 -1.36 -0.94 16.02
CA HIS A 144 -1.46 -1.90 14.93
C HIS A 144 -0.11 -2.16 14.27
N LEU A 145 0.65 -1.10 13.97
CA LEU A 145 1.99 -1.22 13.39
C LEU A 145 2.94 -1.96 14.34
N SER A 146 2.84 -1.70 15.64
CA SER A 146 3.61 -2.43 16.67
C SER A 146 3.22 -3.90 16.76
N TRP A 147 1.94 -4.24 16.60
CA TRP A 147 1.46 -5.63 16.57
C TRP A 147 1.98 -6.39 15.35
N ALA A 148 2.02 -5.75 14.18
CA ALA A 148 2.64 -6.31 12.98
C ALA A 148 4.12 -6.64 13.22
N GLY A 149 4.83 -5.73 13.89
CA GLY A 149 6.21 -5.96 14.32
C GLY A 149 6.38 -7.14 15.27
N LYS A 150 5.56 -7.20 16.34
CA LYS A 150 5.56 -8.32 17.29
C LYS A 150 5.27 -9.67 16.62
N LEU A 151 4.41 -9.67 15.62
CA LEU A 151 4.05 -10.85 14.86
C LEU A 151 5.04 -11.15 13.72
N GLN A 152 6.07 -10.33 13.51
CA GLN A 152 6.98 -10.43 12.36
C GLN A 152 6.20 -10.51 11.03
N VAL A 153 5.28 -9.57 10.82
CA VAL A 153 4.58 -9.43 9.53
C VAL A 153 5.39 -8.43 8.69
N PRO A 154 5.91 -8.81 7.51
CA PRO A 154 6.46 -7.83 6.56
C PRO A 154 5.38 -6.79 6.25
N PHE A 155 5.70 -5.50 6.41
CA PHE A 155 4.68 -4.47 6.47
C PHE A 155 4.95 -3.26 5.59
N THR A 156 3.90 -2.79 4.93
CA THR A 156 3.85 -1.55 4.15
C THR A 156 3.09 -0.51 4.94
N THR A 157 3.67 0.66 5.16
CA THR A 157 2.97 1.78 5.80
C THR A 157 3.20 3.06 5.05
N GLY A 158 2.75 4.20 5.57
CA GLY A 158 2.93 5.46 4.88
C GLY A 158 2.22 6.62 5.54
N VAL A 159 2.49 7.79 4.96
CA VAL A 159 1.88 9.06 5.32
C VAL A 159 1.11 9.61 4.11
N LEU A 160 -0.05 10.18 4.39
CA LEU A 160 -0.84 10.92 3.43
C LEU A 160 -0.61 12.41 3.70
N LEU A 161 -0.22 13.11 2.65
CA LEU A 161 0.24 14.49 2.70
C LEU A 161 -0.81 15.42 2.13
N TYR A 162 -0.81 16.67 2.57
CA TYR A 162 -1.69 17.75 2.12
C TYR A 162 -3.16 17.53 2.48
N ILE A 163 -3.41 16.99 3.68
CA ILE A 163 -4.76 16.75 4.23
C ILE A 163 -5.09 17.64 5.44
N GLY A 164 -4.25 18.64 5.73
CA GLY A 164 -4.44 19.60 6.80
C GLY A 164 -3.35 19.56 7.88
N GLU A 165 -2.33 18.73 7.72
CA GLU A 165 -1.17 18.67 8.58
C GLU A 165 -0.16 19.80 8.32
N LYS A 166 0.68 20.11 9.31
CA LYS A 166 1.90 20.91 9.11
C LYS A 166 3.07 20.03 8.67
N GLU A 167 4.09 20.62 8.05
CA GLU A 167 5.28 19.90 7.58
C GLU A 167 5.96 19.12 8.71
N GLU A 168 6.02 19.71 9.91
CA GLU A 168 6.61 19.11 11.11
C GLU A 168 5.88 17.83 11.53
N ASN A 169 4.55 17.80 11.38
CA ASN A 169 3.74 16.64 11.76
C ASN A 169 4.07 15.40 10.91
N SER A 170 4.40 15.61 9.64
CA SER A 170 4.87 14.52 8.77
C SER A 170 6.21 13.98 9.25
N TRP A 171 7.12 14.82 9.72
CA TRP A 171 8.42 14.37 10.23
C TRP A 171 8.28 13.59 11.53
N ASP A 172 7.44 14.05 12.45
CA ASP A 172 7.20 13.37 13.71
C ASP A 172 6.55 12.00 13.46
N THR A 173 5.61 11.93 12.51
CA THR A 173 5.04 10.65 12.07
C THR A 173 6.11 9.69 11.52
N LEU A 174 7.02 10.17 10.67
CA LEU A 174 8.10 9.35 10.11
C LEU A 174 9.12 8.89 11.17
N LYS A 175 9.42 9.73 12.17
CA LYS A 175 10.29 9.36 13.30
C LYS A 175 9.66 8.24 14.13
N GLU A 176 8.37 8.32 14.44
CA GLU A 176 7.67 7.27 15.19
C GLU A 176 7.64 5.94 14.41
N ILE A 177 7.41 6.00 13.10
CA ILE A 177 7.52 4.82 12.23
C ILE A 177 8.94 4.24 12.26
N ALA A 178 9.98 5.10 12.24
CA ALA A 178 11.38 4.68 12.35
C ALA A 178 11.67 3.97 13.68
N LEU A 179 11.19 4.50 14.81
CA LEU A 179 11.36 3.90 16.13
C LEU A 179 10.70 2.52 16.22
N ILE A 180 9.48 2.38 15.67
CA ILE A 180 8.79 1.09 15.59
C ILE A 180 9.57 0.11 14.71
N HIS A 181 10.11 0.56 13.57
CA HIS A 181 10.96 -0.29 12.72
C HIS A 181 12.25 -0.67 13.44
N GLN A 182 12.94 0.23 14.14
CA GLN A 182 14.15 -0.10 14.90
C GLN A 182 13.88 -1.17 15.96
N LYS A 183 12.69 -1.14 16.59
CA LYS A 183 12.30 -2.13 17.60
C LYS A 183 11.98 -3.51 17.03
N TRP A 184 11.36 -3.58 15.85
CA TRP A 184 10.78 -4.84 15.34
C TRP A 184 11.30 -5.30 13.97
N ASN A 185 12.01 -4.44 13.25
CA ASN A 185 12.61 -4.68 11.93
C ASN A 185 11.66 -5.37 10.94
N HIS A 186 10.47 -4.81 10.72
CA HIS A 186 9.40 -5.45 9.93
C HIS A 186 8.81 -4.56 8.81
N ILE A 187 9.04 -3.25 8.88
CA ILE A 187 8.52 -2.28 7.89
C ILE A 187 9.43 -2.29 6.66
N GLN A 188 8.89 -2.71 5.53
CA GLN A 188 9.65 -2.86 4.29
C GLN A 188 9.70 -1.57 3.48
N GLU A 189 8.56 -0.88 3.42
CA GLU A 189 8.38 0.32 2.62
C GLU A 189 7.47 1.33 3.32
N ILE A 190 7.74 2.61 3.05
CA ILE A 190 6.93 3.75 3.49
C ILE A 190 6.47 4.50 2.25
N ILE A 191 5.15 4.60 2.10
CA ILE A 191 4.49 5.35 1.04
C ILE A 191 4.44 6.83 1.45
N LEU A 192 4.99 7.70 0.61
CA LEU A 192 4.84 9.15 0.71
C LEU A 192 3.79 9.60 -0.29
N GLN A 193 2.53 9.69 0.15
CA GLN A 193 1.40 9.87 -0.74
C GLN A 193 0.88 11.31 -0.68
N PRO A 194 1.10 12.16 -1.68
CA PRO A 194 0.38 13.43 -1.78
C PRO A 194 -1.11 13.22 -2.08
N TYR A 195 -1.98 13.88 -1.33
CA TYR A 195 -3.41 13.97 -1.65
C TYR A 195 -3.64 14.86 -2.87
N SER A 196 -4.58 14.46 -3.73
CA SER A 196 -5.05 15.22 -4.88
C SER A 196 -6.57 15.31 -4.88
N SER A 197 -7.10 16.55 -4.74
CA SER A 197 -8.52 16.82 -4.48
C SER A 197 -9.43 16.82 -5.71
N ASN A 198 -8.89 16.93 -6.94
CA ASN A 198 -9.70 17.09 -8.14
C ASN A 198 -9.07 16.40 -9.36
N ILE A 199 -9.72 15.34 -9.82
CA ILE A 199 -9.15 14.37 -10.76
C ILE A 199 -9.68 14.58 -12.20
N LYS A 200 -10.81 15.28 -12.35
CA LYS A 200 -11.41 15.57 -13.67
C LYS A 200 -10.73 16.74 -14.40
N GLN A 201 -9.97 17.56 -13.70
CA GLN A 201 -9.08 18.55 -14.29
C GLN A 201 -7.65 18.11 -14.01
N LYS A 202 -6.73 18.33 -14.95
CA LYS A 202 -5.29 18.11 -14.78
C LYS A 202 -4.88 18.65 -13.41
N SER A 203 -4.74 17.75 -12.43
CA SER A 203 -4.38 18.12 -11.07
C SER A 203 -2.90 18.49 -11.08
N ASN A 204 -2.61 19.72 -11.50
CA ASN A 204 -1.31 20.31 -11.31
C ASN A 204 -1.17 20.55 -9.81
N ILE A 205 -0.50 19.62 -9.13
CA ILE A 205 0.10 19.91 -7.81
C ILE A 205 0.86 21.21 -7.99
N SER A 206 0.53 22.24 -7.19
CA SER A 206 1.16 23.56 -7.31
C SER A 206 2.68 23.42 -7.27
N ILE A 207 3.42 24.28 -7.97
CA ILE A 207 4.89 24.23 -8.00
C ILE A 207 5.47 24.25 -6.56
N SER A 208 4.83 25.00 -5.65
CA SER A 208 5.16 25.02 -4.22
C SER A 208 5.04 23.63 -3.60
N ASN A 209 3.92 22.94 -3.80
CA ASN A 209 3.71 21.59 -3.29
C ASN A 209 4.69 20.58 -3.94
N GLN A 210 5.08 20.78 -5.21
CA GLN A 210 6.10 19.94 -5.84
C GLN A 210 7.46 20.06 -5.15
N TYR A 211 7.89 21.29 -4.89
CA TYR A 211 9.13 21.55 -4.14
C TYR A 211 9.07 20.95 -2.72
N GLN A 212 7.93 21.10 -2.05
CA GLN A 212 7.71 20.54 -0.72
C GLN A 212 7.81 19.02 -0.71
N LEU A 213 7.23 18.30 -1.68
CA LEU A 213 7.34 16.84 -1.73
C LEU A 213 8.79 16.40 -1.96
N VAL A 214 9.53 17.03 -2.87
CA VAL A 214 10.97 16.72 -3.10
C VAL A 214 11.79 16.91 -1.83
N LYS A 215 11.56 18.03 -1.11
CA LYS A 215 12.20 18.30 0.18
C LYS A 215 11.83 17.25 1.23
N LEU A 216 10.55 16.89 1.32
CA LEU A 216 10.06 15.87 2.23
C LEU A 216 10.69 14.50 1.93
N ILE A 217 10.78 14.09 0.67
CA ILE A 217 11.41 12.82 0.26
C ILE A 217 12.87 12.79 0.70
N SER A 218 13.63 13.85 0.43
CA SER A 218 15.04 13.97 0.82
C SER A 218 15.19 13.88 2.35
N LYS A 219 14.34 14.58 3.09
CA LYS A 219 14.35 14.54 4.56
C LYS A 219 13.92 13.17 5.11
N ALA A 220 12.91 12.54 4.52
CA ALA A 220 12.46 11.20 4.87
C ALA A 220 13.60 10.19 4.67
N ARG A 221 14.39 10.31 3.59
CA ARG A 221 15.56 9.45 3.38
C ARG A 221 16.60 9.55 4.48
N ASN A 222 16.76 10.73 5.10
CA ASN A 222 17.72 10.97 6.17
C ASN A 222 17.21 10.51 7.54
N ILE A 223 15.89 10.61 7.78
CA ILE A 223 15.26 10.21 9.05
C ILE A 223 15.09 8.69 9.12
N LEU A 224 14.70 8.06 8.01
CA LEU A 224 14.31 6.65 7.99
C LEU A 224 15.51 5.72 7.82
N PRO A 225 15.52 4.55 8.50
CA PRO A 225 16.52 3.51 8.28
C PRO A 225 16.67 3.14 6.79
N VAL A 226 17.90 2.85 6.37
CA VAL A 226 18.21 2.50 4.96
C VAL A 226 17.52 1.20 4.50
N SER A 227 17.16 0.34 5.44
CA SER A 227 16.39 -0.88 5.24
C SER A 227 14.96 -0.63 4.74
N ILE A 228 14.40 0.55 5.00
CA ILE A 228 13.06 0.93 4.57
C ILE A 228 13.15 1.61 3.19
N LYS A 229 12.38 1.11 2.24
CA LYS A 229 12.23 1.72 0.91
C LYS A 229 11.24 2.88 0.96
N LEU A 230 11.56 3.97 0.26
CA LEU A 230 10.58 5.03 0.02
C LEU A 230 9.80 4.72 -1.25
N GLN A 231 8.48 4.66 -1.09
CA GLN A 231 7.54 4.43 -2.17
C GLN A 231 6.80 5.73 -2.54
N LEU A 232 6.63 5.96 -3.84
CA LEU A 232 5.74 7.00 -4.37
C LEU A 232 4.99 6.44 -5.59
N PRO A 233 3.65 6.27 -5.53
CA PRO A 233 2.90 5.80 -6.69
C PRO A 233 3.06 6.78 -7.89
N PRO A 234 3.48 6.29 -9.07
CA PRO A 234 3.85 7.17 -10.19
C PRO A 234 2.64 7.86 -10.83
N ASN A 235 1.43 7.31 -10.65
CA ASN A 235 0.17 7.91 -11.12
C ASN A 235 -0.18 9.24 -10.40
N LEU A 236 0.44 9.53 -9.26
CA LEU A 236 0.26 10.80 -8.54
C LEU A 236 1.05 11.95 -9.17
N ILE A 237 2.02 11.64 -10.05
CA ILE A 237 2.98 12.59 -10.60
C ILE A 237 2.87 12.62 -12.12
N GLN A 238 2.12 13.58 -12.65
CA GLN A 238 1.90 13.68 -14.10
C GLN A 238 3.12 14.27 -14.85
N ASP A 239 3.83 15.20 -14.22
CA ASP A 239 5.02 15.82 -14.79
C ASP A 239 6.22 14.86 -14.69
N SER A 240 6.78 14.50 -15.84
CA SER A 240 7.90 13.56 -15.94
C SER A 240 9.20 14.10 -15.32
N ASN A 241 9.47 15.40 -15.44
CA ASN A 241 10.65 16.02 -14.82
C ASN A 241 10.50 16.07 -13.30
N TYR A 242 9.29 16.33 -12.80
CA TYR A 242 8.99 16.29 -11.38
C TYR A 242 9.15 14.86 -10.83
N LEU A 243 8.63 13.84 -11.53
CA LEU A 243 8.85 12.43 -11.16
C LEU A 243 10.35 12.11 -11.05
N LEU A 244 11.15 12.51 -12.04
CA LEU A 244 12.60 12.32 -12.02
C LEU A 244 13.30 13.08 -10.87
N ARG A 245 12.78 14.23 -10.44
CA ARG A 245 13.27 14.95 -9.25
C ARG A 245 12.95 14.17 -7.97
N CYS A 246 11.76 13.58 -7.84
CA CYS A 246 11.40 12.71 -6.72
C CYS A 246 12.33 11.48 -6.64
N LEU A 247 12.66 10.86 -7.78
CA LEU A 247 13.65 9.77 -7.83
C LEU A 247 15.03 10.20 -7.35
N LYS A 248 15.51 11.37 -7.81
CA LYS A 248 16.78 11.93 -7.35
C LYS A 248 16.79 12.25 -5.85
N ALA A 249 15.66 12.65 -5.29
CA ALA A 249 15.51 12.92 -3.86
C ALA A 249 15.50 11.66 -2.99
N GLY A 250 15.19 10.48 -3.57
CA GLY A 250 15.37 9.20 -2.91
C GLY A 250 14.18 8.24 -2.90
N ILE A 251 13.18 8.45 -3.76
CA ILE A 251 12.20 7.40 -4.05
C ILE A 251 12.92 6.19 -4.65
N GLN A 252 12.59 5.00 -4.14
CA GLN A 252 13.19 3.71 -4.52
C GLN A 252 12.17 2.70 -5.02
N ASP A 253 10.88 2.95 -4.78
CA ASP A 253 9.81 2.07 -5.22
C ASP A 253 8.58 2.84 -5.74
N PHE A 254 7.88 2.25 -6.71
CA PHE A 254 6.61 2.74 -7.23
C PHE A 254 5.39 2.02 -6.67
N GLY A 255 5.60 0.98 -5.85
CA GLY A 255 4.56 0.16 -5.26
C GLY A 255 3.99 -0.88 -6.22
N GLY A 256 2.79 -1.36 -5.89
CA GLY A 256 1.98 -2.18 -6.79
C GLY A 256 1.52 -1.36 -7.99
N ILE A 257 1.89 -1.78 -9.20
CA ILE A 257 1.33 -1.25 -10.44
C ILE A 257 0.36 -2.29 -10.99
N SER A 258 -0.90 -1.90 -11.12
CA SER A 258 -1.98 -2.71 -11.67
C SER A 258 -2.42 -2.18 -13.03
N PRO A 259 -2.91 -3.03 -13.95
CA PRO A 259 -3.58 -2.58 -15.17
C PRO A 259 -4.78 -1.66 -14.91
N LYS A 260 -5.39 -1.74 -13.71
CA LYS A 260 -6.50 -0.91 -13.25
C LYS A 260 -6.32 -0.55 -11.77
N ASP A 261 -6.42 0.73 -11.41
CA ASP A 261 -6.41 1.18 -10.01
C ASP A 261 -7.84 1.19 -9.45
N GLU A 262 -8.06 0.41 -8.40
CA GLU A 262 -9.37 0.30 -7.72
C GLU A 262 -9.54 1.34 -6.61
N ILE A 263 -8.46 1.98 -6.14
CA ILE A 263 -8.47 2.97 -5.06
C ILE A 263 -8.78 4.34 -5.64
N ASN A 264 -8.09 4.69 -6.72
CA ASN A 264 -8.23 5.96 -7.41
C ASN A 264 -8.44 5.74 -8.92
N PRO A 265 -9.57 5.13 -9.34
CA PRO A 265 -9.80 4.76 -10.74
C PRO A 265 -9.81 5.94 -11.72
N SER A 266 -9.97 7.16 -11.19
CA SER A 266 -9.96 8.39 -11.98
C SER A 266 -8.54 8.96 -12.16
N TYR A 267 -7.54 8.53 -11.39
CA TYR A 267 -6.16 9.05 -11.52
C TYR A 267 -5.56 8.69 -12.88
N PHE A 268 -4.62 9.51 -13.35
CA PHE A 268 -3.94 9.26 -14.61
C PHE A 268 -2.94 8.09 -14.45
N HIS A 269 -3.10 7.05 -15.26
CA HIS A 269 -2.19 5.90 -15.25
C HIS A 269 -1.19 5.96 -16.41
N LEU A 270 0.10 5.98 -16.06
CA LEU A 270 1.17 5.80 -17.03
C LEU A 270 1.24 4.31 -17.44
N SER A 271 1.23 4.03 -18.74
CA SER A 271 1.55 2.67 -19.21
C SER A 271 2.99 2.30 -18.86
N LYS A 272 3.29 1.00 -18.73
CA LYS A 272 4.66 0.50 -18.44
C LYS A 272 5.67 1.04 -19.46
N GLU A 273 5.28 1.13 -20.73
CA GLU A 273 6.11 1.64 -21.82
C GLU A 273 6.40 3.14 -21.65
N LYS A 274 5.38 3.94 -21.33
CA LYS A 274 5.55 5.37 -21.12
C LYS A 274 6.43 5.65 -19.89
N LEU A 275 6.18 4.94 -18.79
CA LEU A 275 7.00 5.03 -17.59
C LEU A 275 8.46 4.64 -17.89
N SER A 276 8.70 3.56 -18.63
CA SER A 276 10.04 3.12 -19.02
C SER A 276 10.78 4.16 -19.88
N LYS A 277 10.10 4.84 -20.80
CA LYS A 277 10.68 5.93 -21.60
C LYS A 277 11.11 7.12 -20.74
N ILE A 278 10.26 7.55 -19.82
CA ILE A 278 10.55 8.65 -18.87
C ILE A 278 11.79 8.30 -18.03
N LEU A 279 11.84 7.09 -17.49
CA LEU A 279 12.95 6.62 -16.65
C LEU A 279 14.26 6.54 -17.42
N LYS A 280 14.23 6.01 -18.65
CA LYS A 280 15.42 5.90 -19.51
C LYS A 280 16.04 7.28 -19.76
N TYR A 281 15.23 8.31 -20.01
CA TYR A 281 15.69 9.70 -20.15
C TYR A 281 16.42 10.18 -18.87
N GLY A 282 15.90 9.83 -17.70
CA GLY A 282 16.52 10.12 -16.41
C GLY A 282 17.69 9.21 -16.02
N LYS A 283 18.14 8.29 -16.87
CA LYS A 283 19.15 7.24 -16.55
C LYS A 283 18.73 6.32 -15.40
N TRP A 284 17.44 5.96 -15.37
CA TRP A 284 16.84 4.97 -14.47
C TRP A 284 16.33 3.74 -15.25
N LYS A 285 16.36 2.57 -14.59
CA LYS A 285 15.77 1.32 -15.07
C LYS A 285 14.59 0.95 -14.18
N LEU A 286 13.43 0.70 -14.78
CA LEU A 286 12.31 0.08 -14.09
C LEU A 286 12.59 -1.41 -13.92
N ARG A 287 12.53 -1.91 -12.68
CA ARG A 287 12.76 -3.31 -12.36
C ARG A 287 11.57 -3.87 -11.61
N VAL A 288 11.22 -5.09 -11.93
CA VAL A 288 10.11 -5.75 -11.27
C VAL A 288 10.60 -6.42 -9.99
N ARG A 289 9.79 -6.39 -8.94
CA ARG A 289 10.03 -7.07 -7.66
C ARG A 289 8.78 -7.81 -7.18
N LEU A 290 8.98 -8.67 -6.21
CA LEU A 290 7.89 -9.27 -5.44
C LEU A 290 7.32 -8.28 -4.42
N PRO A 291 6.08 -8.52 -3.95
CA PRO A 291 5.45 -7.69 -2.91
C PRO A 291 6.09 -7.87 -1.52
N ILE A 292 7.04 -8.78 -1.38
CA ILE A 292 7.93 -8.92 -0.22
C ILE A 292 9.38 -8.67 -0.66
N TYR A 293 10.15 -7.93 0.15
CA TYR A 293 11.58 -7.75 -0.09
C TYR A 293 12.40 -8.90 0.51
N PRO A 294 13.50 -9.34 -0.13
CA PRO A 294 14.23 -10.56 0.27
C PRO A 294 14.64 -10.63 1.75
N ASN A 295 14.93 -9.49 2.39
CA ASN A 295 15.32 -9.44 3.80
C ASN A 295 14.24 -9.94 4.77
N TYR A 296 12.99 -10.04 4.29
CA TYR A 296 11.82 -10.42 5.08
C TYR A 296 11.32 -11.83 4.77
N ASP A 297 11.92 -12.55 3.83
CA ASP A 297 11.53 -13.94 3.48
C ASP A 297 11.57 -14.86 4.72
N LYS A 298 12.52 -14.62 5.64
CA LYS A 298 12.65 -15.33 6.93
C LYS A 298 11.46 -15.19 7.88
N TYR A 299 10.57 -14.22 7.65
CA TYR A 299 9.38 -14.02 8.47
C TYR A 299 8.17 -14.81 7.99
N LEU A 300 8.27 -15.41 6.81
CA LEU A 300 7.24 -16.23 6.19
C LEU A 300 7.31 -17.68 6.69
N SER A 301 6.16 -18.34 6.75
CA SER A 301 6.12 -19.80 6.95
C SER A 301 6.74 -20.54 5.77
N GLN A 302 7.12 -21.80 5.97
CA GLN A 302 7.69 -22.64 4.91
C GLN A 302 6.79 -22.74 3.68
N SER A 303 5.47 -22.81 3.89
CA SER A 303 4.48 -22.84 2.81
C SER A 303 4.51 -21.56 1.97
N LEU A 304 4.59 -20.39 2.60
CA LEU A 304 4.66 -19.09 1.90
C LEU A 304 6.02 -18.90 1.20
N GLN A 305 7.13 -19.30 1.83
CA GLN A 305 8.46 -19.28 1.21
C GLN A 305 8.49 -20.12 -0.06
N THR A 306 7.77 -21.23 -0.12
CA THR A 306 7.70 -22.08 -1.31
C THR A 306 7.12 -21.32 -2.51
N VAL A 307 6.04 -20.54 -2.31
CA VAL A 307 5.42 -19.74 -3.37
C VAL A 307 6.30 -18.55 -3.77
N VAL A 308 6.97 -17.90 -2.80
CA VAL A 308 7.95 -16.83 -3.09
C VAL A 308 9.13 -17.37 -3.92
N ASN A 309 9.68 -18.51 -3.53
CA ASN A 309 10.80 -19.16 -4.24
C ASN A 309 10.40 -19.58 -5.66
N PHE A 310 9.16 -20.02 -5.88
CA PHE A 310 8.63 -20.29 -7.22
C PHE A 310 8.76 -19.06 -8.13
N TRP A 311 8.38 -17.88 -7.64
CA TRP A 311 8.50 -16.64 -8.42
C TRP A 311 9.94 -16.18 -8.61
N GLN A 312 10.77 -16.26 -7.56
CA GLN A 312 12.18 -15.86 -7.64
C GLN A 312 12.96 -16.69 -8.68
N ARG A 313 12.64 -17.98 -8.83
CA ARG A 313 13.30 -18.88 -9.80
C ARG A 313 12.79 -18.71 -11.23
N ASN A 314 11.51 -18.41 -11.42
CA ASN A 314 10.86 -18.59 -12.73
C ASN A 314 10.99 -17.44 -13.73
N LYS A 315 11.75 -16.37 -13.47
CA LYS A 315 11.92 -15.19 -14.38
C LYS A 315 10.63 -14.60 -14.99
N ARG A 316 9.43 -15.01 -14.57
CA ARG A 316 8.11 -14.53 -15.05
C ARG A 316 7.81 -13.05 -14.73
N ILE A 317 8.83 -12.38 -14.24
CA ILE A 317 8.83 -11.07 -13.62
C ILE A 317 9.41 -10.02 -14.58
N ASP A 318 10.25 -10.40 -15.55
CA ASP A 318 10.85 -9.45 -16.52
C ASP A 318 9.90 -9.10 -17.69
#